data_AF-A0A0K1JNV5-F1
#
_entry.id   AF-A0A0K1JNV5-F1
#
_cell.length_a   1.000
_cell.length_b   1.000
_cell.length_c   1.000
_cell.angle_alpha   90.00
_cell.angle_beta   90.00
_cell.angle_gamma   90.00
#
_symmetry.space_group_name_H-M   'P 1'
#
loop_
_entity.id
_entity.type
_entity.pdbx_description
1 polymer ?
#
loop_
_entity_poly.entity_id
_entity_poly.type
_entity_poly.pdbx_seq_one_letter_code
_entity_poly.pdbx_strand_id
1 'polypeptide(L)'
;MRREDLTDDDCGIAQTLGVVGDWWSWLLVREIAGGTTRFDGLHGSLGISRRALTERLGSLVDDGVLERRAYIERPARYDYVLTRRGEGLLPVLVAMQEFGDRHLHGDGALTATAASDSAEAARVHDLLGRALPELDLPAYDGRTVGVRPSGGWRVLYVFPGAFAPDAQGYPPGWGDVPGAAGCTLESMTYADRHPSFVALGADVVGVSTQRPDQQAAFVAHAGLPFDLVSDQDLQLAAALRLPTFRASGVDRFKRQSLLVDPDGMVRHTQMPITDPAGSVDDMLETLTSLVEAPAG
;
A
#
# COMPACT_ATOMS: atom_id res chain seq x y z
N MET A 1 26.61 3.88 -15.87
CA MET A 1 26.56 5.20 -16.53
C MET A 1 26.77 6.23 -15.45
N ARG A 2 27.73 7.14 -15.60
CA ARG A 2 27.96 8.20 -14.60
C ARG A 2 26.98 9.34 -14.87
N ARG A 3 26.62 10.11 -13.84
CA ARG A 3 25.73 11.28 -13.97
C ARG A 3 26.20 12.26 -15.04
N GLU A 4 27.52 12.38 -15.20
CA GLU A 4 28.22 13.21 -16.20
C GLU A 4 28.00 12.76 -17.66
N ASP A 5 27.58 11.50 -17.88
CA ASP A 5 27.34 10.95 -19.23
C ASP A 5 25.93 11.29 -19.75
N LEU A 6 25.07 11.90 -18.93
CA LEU A 6 23.71 12.32 -19.26
C LEU A 6 23.70 13.83 -19.54
N THR A 7 24.07 14.22 -20.76
CA THR A 7 24.35 15.61 -21.17
C THR A 7 23.10 16.49 -21.39
N ASP A 8 22.02 16.27 -20.63
CA ASP A 8 20.79 17.06 -20.71
C ASP A 8 20.40 17.55 -19.31
N ASP A 9 20.95 18.72 -18.96
CA ASP A 9 20.78 19.34 -17.64
C ASP A 9 19.35 19.81 -17.38
N ASP A 10 18.59 20.12 -18.44
CA ASP A 10 17.20 20.57 -18.35
C ASP A 10 16.18 19.41 -18.37
N CYS A 11 16.61 18.20 -18.74
CA CYS A 11 15.74 17.03 -18.78
C CYS A 11 15.63 16.33 -17.42
N GLY A 12 14.48 16.52 -16.76
CA GLY A 12 14.17 15.86 -15.47
C GLY A 12 14.26 14.32 -15.52
N ILE A 13 14.02 13.69 -16.68
CA ILE A 13 14.18 12.24 -16.87
C ILE A 13 15.67 11.86 -16.78
N ALA A 14 16.53 12.57 -17.51
CA ALA A 14 17.97 12.35 -17.48
C ALA A 14 18.53 12.59 -16.07
N GLN A 15 18.12 13.67 -15.41
CA GLN A 15 18.54 13.96 -14.03
C GLN A 15 18.08 12.87 -13.04
N THR A 16 16.86 12.33 -13.20
CA THR A 16 16.36 11.22 -12.39
C THR A 16 17.18 9.94 -12.62
N LEU A 17 17.53 9.62 -13.87
CA LEU A 17 18.43 8.50 -14.20
C LEU A 17 19.85 8.69 -13.65
N GLY A 18 20.27 9.93 -13.40
CA GLY A 18 21.50 10.23 -12.69
C GLY A 18 21.50 9.78 -11.22
N VAL A 19 20.33 9.68 -10.60
CA VAL A 19 20.15 9.33 -9.17
C VAL A 19 19.72 7.87 -9.01
N VAL A 20 18.74 7.42 -9.81
CA VAL A 20 18.14 6.09 -9.72
C VAL A 20 18.19 5.34 -11.06
N GLY A 21 19.19 5.59 -11.90
CA GLY A 21 19.32 4.92 -13.20
C GLY A 21 19.77 3.46 -13.12
N ASP A 22 20.27 3.02 -11.98
CA ASP A 22 20.61 1.62 -11.77
C ASP A 22 19.47 0.87 -11.06
N TRP A 23 19.24 -0.37 -11.46
CA TRP A 23 18.11 -1.17 -10.99
C TRP A 23 18.17 -1.48 -9.49
N TRP A 24 19.35 -1.52 -8.87
CA TRP A 24 19.45 -1.74 -7.43
C TRP A 24 18.88 -0.58 -6.61
N SER A 25 19.05 0.66 -7.09
CA SER A 25 18.48 1.83 -6.41
C SER A 25 16.96 1.73 -6.27
N TRP A 26 16.26 1.28 -7.32
CA TRP A 26 14.81 1.02 -7.26
C TRP A 26 14.45 -0.10 -6.30
N LEU A 27 15.21 -1.20 -6.30
CA LEU A 27 14.97 -2.30 -5.37
C LEU A 27 15.23 -1.88 -3.92
N LEU A 28 16.24 -1.06 -3.66
CA LEU A 28 16.51 -0.53 -2.32
C LEU A 28 15.38 0.37 -1.84
N VAL A 29 14.92 1.31 -2.67
CA VAL A 29 13.76 2.17 -2.34
C VAL A 29 12.53 1.31 -2.06
N ARG A 30 12.27 0.27 -2.87
CA ARG A 30 11.16 -0.68 -2.66
C ARG A 30 11.25 -1.40 -1.32
N GLU A 31 12.41 -1.97 -0.98
CA GLU A 31 12.58 -2.70 0.29
C GLU A 31 12.45 -1.77 1.51
N ILE A 32 13.00 -0.57 1.42
CA ILE A 32 12.94 0.43 2.50
C ILE A 32 11.51 0.93 2.67
N ALA A 33 10.78 1.19 1.58
CA ALA A 33 9.35 1.54 1.63
C ALA A 33 8.54 0.43 2.33
N GLY A 34 8.88 -0.84 2.07
CA GLY A 34 8.28 -2.00 2.74
C GLY A 34 8.74 -2.23 4.19
N GLY A 35 9.55 -1.34 4.76
CA GLY A 35 10.01 -1.40 6.16
C GLY A 35 11.34 -2.14 6.39
N THR A 36 11.99 -2.66 5.35
CA THR A 36 13.33 -3.24 5.49
C THR A 36 14.38 -2.13 5.42
N THR A 37 14.72 -1.55 6.57
CA THR A 37 15.59 -0.36 6.65
C THR A 37 17.03 -0.67 7.04
N ARG A 38 17.34 -1.90 7.48
CA ARG A 38 18.66 -2.29 7.99
C ARG A 38 19.53 -2.92 6.93
N PHE A 39 20.84 -2.65 6.98
CA PHE A 39 21.82 -3.18 6.02
C PHE A 39 21.75 -4.70 5.83
N ASP A 40 21.79 -5.48 6.92
CA ASP A 40 21.78 -6.94 6.80
C ASP A 40 20.42 -7.47 6.29
N GLY A 41 19.32 -6.78 6.60
CA GLY A 41 18.00 -7.10 6.05
C GLY A 41 17.94 -6.86 4.55
N LEU A 42 18.41 -5.69 4.09
CA LEU A 42 18.50 -5.33 2.67
C LEU A 42 19.42 -6.28 1.91
N HIS A 43 20.58 -6.63 2.48
CA HIS A 43 21.50 -7.60 1.89
C HIS A 43 20.84 -8.98 1.77
N GLY A 44 20.12 -9.42 2.81
CA GLY A 44 19.41 -10.69 2.85
C GLY A 44 18.27 -10.78 1.84
N SER A 45 17.49 -9.70 1.65
CA SER A 45 16.35 -9.71 0.73
C SER A 45 16.73 -9.55 -0.74
N LEU A 46 17.81 -8.80 -1.03
CA LEU A 46 18.18 -8.46 -2.40
C LEU A 46 19.30 -9.34 -2.99
N GLY A 47 20.11 -10.02 -2.15
CA GLY A 47 21.25 -10.81 -2.63
C GLY A 47 22.36 -9.98 -3.30
N ILE A 48 22.30 -8.65 -3.18
CA ILE A 48 23.33 -7.72 -3.64
C ILE A 48 24.62 -7.90 -2.81
N SER A 49 25.79 -7.82 -3.44
CA SER A 49 27.05 -7.89 -2.68
C SER A 49 27.14 -6.76 -1.64
N ARG A 50 27.71 -7.04 -0.46
CA ARG A 50 27.90 -6.03 0.61
C ARG A 50 28.59 -4.75 0.09
N ARG A 51 29.58 -4.89 -0.77
CA ARG A 51 30.28 -3.74 -1.39
C ARG A 51 29.31 -2.88 -2.21
N ALA A 52 28.59 -3.49 -3.13
CA ALA A 52 27.64 -2.78 -3.99
C ALA A 52 26.50 -2.16 -3.15
N LEU A 53 26.03 -2.85 -2.11
CA LEU A 53 25.04 -2.31 -1.18
C LEU A 53 25.54 -1.05 -0.48
N THR A 54 26.75 -1.07 0.07
CA THR A 54 27.37 0.10 0.69
C THR A 54 27.51 1.27 -0.28
N GLU A 55 27.99 1.00 -1.49
CA GLU A 55 28.15 2.03 -2.54
C GLU A 55 26.80 2.66 -2.91
N ARG A 56 25.74 1.86 -3.07
CA ARG A 56 24.40 2.35 -3.45
C ARG A 56 23.69 3.09 -2.33
N LEU A 57 23.72 2.55 -1.12
CA LEU A 57 23.17 3.25 0.04
C LEU A 57 23.88 4.58 0.29
N GLY A 58 25.21 4.63 0.09
CA GLY A 58 25.97 5.88 0.12
C GLY A 58 25.46 6.90 -0.90
N SER A 59 25.36 6.50 -2.18
CA SER A 59 24.85 7.39 -3.24
C SER A 59 23.45 7.91 -2.96
N LEU A 60 22.52 7.04 -2.55
CA LEU A 60 21.15 7.44 -2.23
C LEU A 60 21.07 8.39 -1.03
N VAL A 61 21.99 8.27 -0.06
CA VAL A 61 22.12 9.23 1.04
C VAL A 61 22.71 10.56 0.56
N ASP A 62 23.75 10.52 -0.26
CA ASP A 62 24.39 11.72 -0.81
C ASP A 62 23.44 12.52 -1.72
N ASP A 63 22.59 11.81 -2.48
CA ASP A 63 21.52 12.40 -3.31
C ASP A 63 20.28 12.81 -2.49
N GLY A 64 20.26 12.55 -1.17
CA GLY A 64 19.16 12.91 -0.29
C GLY A 64 17.86 12.12 -0.53
N VAL A 65 17.93 10.98 -1.20
CA VAL A 65 16.82 10.02 -1.33
C VAL A 65 16.60 9.28 -0.01
N LEU A 66 17.70 8.94 0.67
CA LEU A 66 17.70 8.29 1.97
C LEU A 66 18.38 9.17 3.03
N GLU A 67 18.04 8.94 4.29
CA GLU A 67 18.81 9.42 5.44
C GLU A 67 19.20 8.25 6.35
N ARG A 68 20.31 8.42 7.09
CA ARG A 68 20.75 7.46 8.10
C ARG A 68 20.21 7.87 9.46
N ARG A 69 19.39 7.02 10.08
CA ARG A 69 18.86 7.23 11.43
C ARG A 69 19.52 6.28 12.41
N ALA A 70 20.24 6.81 13.40
CA ALA A 70 20.87 5.97 14.41
C ALA A 70 19.81 5.36 15.34
N TYR A 71 19.84 4.05 15.55
CA TYR A 71 18.97 3.36 16.52
C TYR A 71 19.76 2.85 17.75
N ILE A 72 21.09 2.77 17.64
CA ILE A 72 22.01 2.56 18.76
C ILE A 72 23.18 3.52 18.56
N GLU A 73 23.62 4.20 19.62
CA GLU A 73 24.77 5.13 19.55
C GLU A 73 26.12 4.43 19.78
N ARG A 74 26.15 3.34 20.57
CA ARG A 74 27.40 2.68 20.99
C ARG A 74 27.25 1.14 21.02
N PRO A 75 27.78 0.40 20.02
CA PRO A 75 28.35 0.89 18.76
C PRO A 75 27.27 1.49 17.85
N ALA A 76 27.63 2.53 17.09
CA ALA A 76 26.68 3.20 16.21
C ALA A 76 26.07 2.23 15.18
N ARG A 77 24.74 2.13 15.13
CA ARG A 77 24.01 1.37 14.12
C ARG A 77 22.90 2.21 13.53
N TYR A 78 22.69 2.08 12.23
CA TYR A 78 21.80 2.94 11.46
C TYR A 78 20.73 2.14 10.74
N ASP A 79 19.54 2.70 10.71
CA ASP A 79 18.51 2.41 9.72
C ASP A 79 18.67 3.39 8.55
N TYR A 80 18.33 2.93 7.34
CA TYR A 80 18.18 3.76 6.16
C TYR A 80 16.70 3.99 5.93
N VAL A 81 16.28 5.25 5.97
CA VAL A 81 14.86 5.63 5.83
C VAL A 81 14.70 6.60 4.67
N LEU A 82 13.54 6.54 4.02
CA LEU A 82 13.21 7.48 2.93
C LEU A 82 13.10 8.89 3.49
N THR A 83 13.66 9.85 2.77
CA THR A 83 13.33 11.26 2.96
C THR A 83 12.05 11.59 2.19
N ARG A 84 11.51 12.79 2.38
CA ARG A 84 10.44 13.31 1.51
C ARG A 84 10.79 13.27 0.02
N ARG A 85 12.07 13.44 -0.34
CA ARG A 85 12.54 13.32 -1.73
C ARG A 85 12.48 11.86 -2.20
N GLY A 86 12.84 10.92 -1.34
CA GLY A 86 12.75 9.49 -1.63
C GLY A 86 11.31 8.98 -1.72
N GLU A 87 10.41 9.47 -0.87
CA GLU A 87 8.96 9.20 -0.96
C GLU A 87 8.38 9.64 -2.32
N GLY A 88 8.93 10.69 -2.93
CA GLY A 88 8.56 11.11 -4.28
C GLY A 88 8.82 10.06 -5.39
N LEU A 89 9.57 9.00 -5.10
CA LEU A 89 9.80 7.89 -6.02
C LEU A 89 8.73 6.79 -5.92
N LEU A 90 7.92 6.77 -4.86
CA LEU A 90 6.93 5.71 -4.62
C LEU A 90 5.85 5.64 -5.73
N PRO A 91 5.30 6.76 -6.23
CA PRO A 91 4.40 6.72 -7.39
C PRO A 91 5.05 6.11 -8.64
N VAL A 92 6.37 6.29 -8.83
CA VAL A 92 7.09 5.69 -9.96
C VAL A 92 7.21 4.18 -9.79
N LEU A 93 7.50 3.69 -8.57
CA LEU A 93 7.49 2.26 -8.27
C LEU A 93 6.11 1.63 -8.55
N VAL A 94 5.03 2.31 -8.17
CA VAL A 94 3.66 1.84 -8.42
C VAL A 94 3.37 1.80 -9.92
N ALA A 95 3.77 2.83 -10.68
CA ALA A 95 3.63 2.84 -12.13
C ALA A 95 4.48 1.73 -12.82
N MET A 96 5.70 1.46 -12.33
CA MET A 96 6.51 0.34 -12.81
C MET A 96 5.85 -1.02 -12.53
N GLN A 97 5.23 -1.16 -11.35
CA GLN A 97 4.51 -2.37 -10.99
C GLN A 97 3.26 -2.55 -11.86
N GLU A 98 2.43 -1.51 -12.03
CA GLU A 98 1.24 -1.55 -12.89
C GLU A 98 1.63 -1.91 -14.33
N PHE A 99 2.70 -1.33 -14.87
CA PHE A 99 3.21 -1.70 -16.18
C PHE A 99 3.59 -3.19 -16.25
N GLY A 100 4.31 -3.70 -15.24
CA GLY A 100 4.71 -5.10 -15.17
C GLY A 100 3.51 -6.04 -15.08
N ASP A 101 2.57 -5.76 -14.18
CA ASP A 101 1.35 -6.53 -14.00
C ASP A 101 0.52 -6.56 -15.27
N ARG A 102 0.33 -5.39 -15.89
CA ARG A 102 -0.56 -5.23 -17.03
C ARG A 102 0.04 -5.77 -18.32
N HIS A 103 1.30 -5.46 -18.60
CA HIS A 103 1.90 -5.67 -19.91
C HIS A 103 2.93 -6.80 -19.98
N LEU A 104 3.49 -7.23 -18.84
CA LEU A 104 4.45 -8.34 -18.80
C LEU A 104 3.83 -9.62 -18.25
N HIS A 105 2.88 -9.51 -17.30
CA HIS A 105 2.22 -10.66 -16.67
C HIS A 105 0.76 -10.85 -17.09
N GLY A 106 0.09 -9.78 -17.47
CA GLY A 106 -1.30 -9.76 -17.90
C GLY A 106 -1.47 -9.73 -19.42
N ASP A 107 -2.72 -9.56 -19.85
CA ASP A 107 -3.13 -9.44 -21.25
C ASP A 107 -3.22 -7.98 -21.74
N GLY A 108 -2.79 -7.03 -20.92
CA GLY A 108 -2.90 -5.59 -21.20
C GLY A 108 -4.24 -4.96 -20.80
N ALA A 109 -5.21 -5.71 -20.28
CA ALA A 109 -6.54 -5.20 -19.96
C ALA A 109 -6.57 -4.29 -18.71
N LEU A 110 -7.47 -3.32 -18.72
CA LEU A 110 -7.76 -2.50 -17.54
C LEU A 110 -8.80 -3.20 -16.66
N THR A 111 -8.47 -3.43 -15.39
CA THR A 111 -9.36 -4.10 -14.43
C THR A 111 -9.07 -3.64 -13.00
N ALA A 112 -10.11 -3.54 -12.17
CA ALA A 112 -10.02 -3.29 -10.74
C ALA A 112 -10.04 -4.59 -9.91
N THR A 113 -9.91 -5.74 -10.57
CA THR A 113 -9.80 -7.07 -9.98
C THR A 113 -8.65 -7.85 -10.63
N ALA A 114 -8.43 -9.09 -10.21
CA ALA A 114 -7.43 -9.98 -10.79
C ALA A 114 -7.94 -11.42 -10.86
N ALA A 115 -7.31 -12.26 -11.67
CA ALA A 115 -7.52 -13.70 -11.59
C ALA A 115 -6.90 -14.24 -10.29
N SER A 116 -7.47 -15.30 -9.72
CA SER A 116 -7.00 -15.89 -8.45
C SER A 116 -5.59 -16.49 -8.55
N ASP A 117 -5.16 -16.90 -9.74
CA ASP A 117 -3.83 -17.45 -10.03
C ASP A 117 -2.85 -16.39 -10.59
N SER A 118 -3.23 -15.11 -10.60
CA SER A 118 -2.38 -14.02 -11.08
C SER A 118 -1.21 -13.72 -10.14
N ALA A 119 -0.14 -13.13 -10.70
CA ALA A 119 0.98 -12.62 -9.92
C ALA A 119 0.53 -11.53 -8.92
N GLU A 120 -0.50 -10.77 -9.24
CA GLU A 120 -1.09 -9.77 -8.36
C GLU A 120 -1.74 -10.40 -7.13
N ALA A 121 -2.55 -11.45 -7.31
CA ALA A 121 -3.17 -12.19 -6.22
C ALA A 121 -2.12 -12.89 -5.35
N ALA A 122 -1.12 -13.52 -5.97
CA ALA A 122 -0.01 -14.15 -5.25
C ALA A 122 0.73 -13.14 -4.35
N ARG A 123 1.01 -11.92 -4.82
CA ARG A 123 1.68 -10.89 -4.00
C ARG A 123 0.85 -10.49 -2.77
N VAL A 124 -0.47 -10.43 -2.88
CA VAL A 124 -1.35 -10.13 -1.74
C VAL A 124 -1.35 -11.28 -0.75
N HIS A 125 -1.47 -12.53 -1.23
CA HIS A 125 -1.41 -13.71 -0.36
C HIS A 125 -0.05 -13.88 0.34
N ASP A 126 1.04 -13.51 -0.33
CA ASP A 126 2.39 -13.51 0.24
C ASP A 126 2.57 -12.52 1.40
N LEU A 127 1.60 -11.63 1.65
CA LEU A 127 1.58 -10.78 2.84
C LEU A 127 1.26 -11.56 4.11
N LEU A 128 0.65 -12.76 4.00
CA LEU A 128 0.34 -13.59 5.17
C LEU A 128 1.58 -13.84 6.02
N GLY A 129 1.49 -13.54 7.32
CA GLY A 129 2.58 -13.67 8.28
C GLY A 129 3.62 -12.54 8.22
N ARG A 130 3.47 -11.54 7.35
CA ARG A 130 4.33 -10.34 7.34
C ARG A 130 3.78 -9.28 8.28
N ALA A 131 4.68 -8.53 8.90
CA ALA A 131 4.31 -7.31 9.61
C ALA A 131 4.00 -6.20 8.58
N LEU A 132 2.94 -5.43 8.81
CA LEU A 132 2.70 -4.20 8.06
C LEU A 132 3.84 -3.19 8.31
N PRO A 133 4.12 -2.22 7.42
CA PRO A 133 5.10 -1.17 7.71
C PRO A 133 4.62 -0.25 8.84
N GLU A 134 5.57 0.41 9.52
CA GLU A 134 5.25 1.57 10.37
C GLU A 134 4.95 2.77 9.46
N LEU A 135 3.67 2.95 9.15
CA LEU A 135 3.18 3.95 8.20
C LEU A 135 1.89 4.56 8.72
N ASP A 136 1.86 5.90 8.79
CA ASP A 136 0.69 6.69 9.12
C ASP A 136 0.16 7.39 7.87
N LEU A 137 -1.14 7.25 7.62
CA LEU A 137 -1.81 7.88 6.47
C LEU A 137 -2.77 8.98 6.94
N PRO A 138 -2.96 10.06 6.15
CA PRO A 138 -3.93 11.10 6.46
C PRO A 138 -5.35 10.53 6.40
N ALA A 139 -6.10 10.70 7.49
CA ALA A 139 -7.52 10.39 7.55
C ALA A 139 -8.36 11.52 6.95
N TYR A 140 -9.62 11.20 6.65
CA TYR A 140 -10.59 12.13 6.06
C TYR A 140 -10.84 13.42 6.87
N ASP A 141 -10.56 13.43 8.17
CA ASP A 141 -10.82 14.55 9.09
C ASP A 141 -9.55 15.32 9.52
N GLY A 142 -8.42 15.03 8.87
CA GLY A 142 -7.14 15.69 9.14
C GLY A 142 -6.31 15.06 10.26
N ARG A 143 -6.81 14.01 10.92
CA ARG A 143 -5.97 13.13 11.76
C ARG A 143 -5.03 12.30 10.89
N THR A 144 -4.07 11.64 11.53
CA THR A 144 -3.30 10.54 10.94
C THR A 144 -3.67 9.24 11.61
N VAL A 145 -3.81 8.18 10.83
CA VAL A 145 -4.12 6.84 11.32
C VAL A 145 -3.08 5.88 10.78
N GLY A 146 -2.41 5.17 11.68
CA GLY A 146 -1.44 4.14 11.33
C GLY A 146 -2.09 2.98 10.59
N VAL A 147 -1.37 2.30 9.71
CA VAL A 147 -1.87 1.08 9.07
C VAL A 147 -1.82 -0.12 10.02
N ARG A 148 -0.88 -0.12 10.97
CA ARG A 148 -0.84 -1.07 12.08
C ARG A 148 -1.87 -0.70 13.15
N PRO A 149 -2.54 -1.69 13.79
CA PRO A 149 -3.38 -1.43 14.95
C PRO A 149 -2.56 -0.84 16.10
N SER A 150 -3.21 0.00 16.91
CA SER A 150 -2.64 0.51 18.18
C SER A 150 -2.97 -0.39 19.38
N GLY A 151 -3.60 -1.53 19.11
CA GLY A 151 -4.10 -2.55 20.04
C GLY A 151 -5.30 -3.26 19.42
N GLY A 152 -5.54 -4.51 19.81
CA GLY A 152 -6.60 -5.32 19.22
C GLY A 152 -6.33 -5.71 17.76
N TRP A 153 -7.33 -6.30 17.12
CA TRP A 153 -7.28 -6.67 15.71
C TRP A 153 -7.63 -5.48 14.83
N ARG A 154 -7.23 -5.52 13.55
CA ARG A 154 -7.65 -4.54 12.55
C ARG A 154 -8.01 -5.19 11.24
N VAL A 155 -9.15 -4.79 10.70
CA VAL A 155 -9.46 -4.99 9.28
C VAL A 155 -9.00 -3.77 8.50
N LEU A 156 -8.05 -3.96 7.59
CA LEU A 156 -7.63 -2.96 6.63
C LEU A 156 -8.20 -3.33 5.26
N TYR A 157 -9.35 -2.75 4.90
CA TYR A 157 -9.99 -3.01 3.61
C TYR A 157 -9.61 -1.93 2.59
N VAL A 158 -9.17 -2.36 1.41
CA VAL A 158 -8.58 -1.49 0.39
C VAL A 158 -9.46 -1.56 -0.85
N PHE A 159 -9.94 -0.39 -1.30
CA PHE A 159 -10.95 -0.32 -2.35
C PHE A 159 -10.59 0.68 -3.46
N PRO A 160 -11.05 0.44 -4.71
CA PRO A 160 -10.76 1.30 -5.86
C PRO A 160 -11.20 2.77 -5.73
N GLY A 161 -12.33 3.00 -5.07
CA GLY A 161 -12.90 4.32 -4.83
C GLY A 161 -14.42 4.29 -4.63
N ALA A 162 -14.91 5.12 -3.72
CA ALA A 162 -16.31 5.26 -3.40
C ALA A 162 -16.69 6.75 -3.40
N PHE A 163 -17.85 7.07 -3.97
CA PHE A 163 -18.19 8.44 -4.35
C PHE A 163 -19.53 8.82 -3.74
N ALA A 164 -19.60 10.03 -3.18
CA ALA A 164 -20.85 10.63 -2.72
C ALA A 164 -21.46 11.39 -3.91
N PRO A 165 -22.58 10.92 -4.51
CA PRO A 165 -23.11 11.49 -5.75
C PRO A 165 -23.34 13.00 -5.71
N ASP A 166 -23.71 13.53 -4.55
CA ASP A 166 -24.00 14.95 -4.34
C ASP A 166 -22.74 15.84 -4.22
N ALA A 167 -21.58 15.25 -3.98
CA ALA A 167 -20.30 15.96 -3.85
C ALA A 167 -19.33 15.66 -5.00
N GLN A 168 -19.34 14.41 -5.47
CA GLN A 168 -18.45 13.88 -6.49
C GLN A 168 -19.17 12.79 -7.30
N GLY A 169 -19.28 13.02 -8.61
CA GLY A 169 -19.73 11.98 -9.53
C GLY A 169 -18.68 10.88 -9.69
N TYR A 170 -19.10 9.74 -10.23
CA TYR A 170 -18.19 8.69 -10.65
C TYR A 170 -17.25 9.18 -11.77
N PRO A 171 -16.00 8.72 -11.82
CA PRO A 171 -15.10 9.01 -12.94
C PRO A 171 -15.68 8.54 -14.28
N PRO A 172 -15.34 9.21 -15.41
CA PRO A 172 -15.75 8.76 -16.73
C PRO A 172 -15.29 7.33 -17.01
N GLY A 173 -16.20 6.47 -17.49
CA GLY A 173 -15.92 5.05 -17.79
C GLY A 173 -15.82 4.15 -16.56
N TRP A 174 -16.10 4.64 -15.35
CA TRP A 174 -15.97 3.86 -14.11
C TRP A 174 -16.81 2.57 -14.11
N GLY A 175 -18.05 2.66 -14.60
CA GLY A 175 -18.97 1.51 -14.66
C GLY A 175 -18.51 0.40 -15.60
N ASP A 176 -17.61 0.69 -16.53
CA ASP A 176 -17.10 -0.26 -17.51
C ASP A 176 -15.86 -1.01 -17.02
N VAL A 177 -15.25 -0.58 -15.91
CA VAL A 177 -14.05 -1.22 -15.35
C VAL A 177 -14.46 -2.44 -14.52
N PRO A 178 -14.07 -3.66 -14.90
CA PRO A 178 -14.40 -4.86 -14.13
C PRO A 178 -13.91 -4.77 -12.69
N GLY A 179 -14.77 -5.07 -11.71
CA GLY A 179 -14.45 -5.01 -10.28
C GLY A 179 -14.52 -3.62 -9.63
N ALA A 180 -14.75 -2.54 -10.41
CA ALA A 180 -14.80 -1.17 -9.89
C ALA A 180 -16.12 -0.85 -9.17
N ALA A 181 -17.21 -1.55 -9.52
CA ALA A 181 -18.48 -1.47 -8.82
C ALA A 181 -18.41 -2.14 -7.43
N GLY A 182 -19.23 -1.67 -6.49
CA GLY A 182 -19.44 -2.32 -5.19
C GLY A 182 -18.70 -1.72 -4.00
N CYS A 183 -17.83 -0.71 -4.17
CA CYS A 183 -17.13 -0.07 -3.03
C CYS A 183 -18.08 0.56 -2.02
N THR A 184 -19.16 1.19 -2.49
CA THR A 184 -20.19 1.76 -1.61
C THR A 184 -20.91 0.66 -0.84
N LEU A 185 -21.28 -0.42 -1.52
CA LEU A 185 -21.92 -1.58 -0.88
C LEU A 185 -21.01 -2.19 0.19
N GLU A 186 -19.75 -2.49 -0.15
CA GLU A 186 -18.75 -3.03 0.79
C GLU A 186 -18.59 -2.14 2.03
N SER A 187 -18.41 -0.83 1.84
CA SER A 187 -18.21 0.09 2.96
C SER A 187 -19.46 0.17 3.86
N MET A 188 -20.66 0.14 3.27
CA MET A 188 -21.92 0.10 4.03
C MET A 188 -22.11 -1.25 4.74
N THR A 189 -21.70 -2.36 4.13
CA THR A 189 -21.73 -3.67 4.81
C THR A 189 -20.77 -3.71 5.98
N TYR A 190 -19.56 -3.15 5.85
CA TYR A 190 -18.68 -2.94 7.01
C TYR A 190 -19.32 -2.06 8.07
N ALA A 191 -20.03 -0.99 7.70
CA ALA A 191 -20.72 -0.12 8.65
C ALA A 191 -21.82 -0.89 9.43
N ASP A 192 -22.62 -1.69 8.73
CA ASP A 192 -23.66 -2.53 9.33
C ASP A 192 -23.08 -3.60 10.26
N ARG A 193 -21.91 -4.17 9.93
CA ARG A 193 -21.22 -5.20 10.72
C ARG A 193 -20.25 -4.64 11.75
N HIS A 194 -20.00 -3.34 11.76
CA HIS A 194 -19.00 -2.69 12.62
C HIS A 194 -19.16 -3.04 14.11
N PRO A 195 -20.38 -3.08 14.70
CA PRO A 195 -20.54 -3.48 16.10
C PRO A 195 -20.02 -4.89 16.40
N SER A 196 -20.09 -5.83 15.45
CA SER A 196 -19.59 -7.19 15.61
C SER A 196 -18.06 -7.25 15.58
N PHE A 197 -17.42 -6.48 14.69
CA PHE A 197 -15.96 -6.34 14.70
C PHE A 197 -15.47 -5.75 16.02
N VAL A 198 -16.11 -4.67 16.50
CA VAL A 198 -15.78 -4.06 17.79
C VAL A 198 -15.97 -5.02 18.96
N ALA A 199 -17.02 -5.84 18.95
CA ALA A 199 -17.27 -6.84 19.98
C ALA A 199 -16.17 -7.92 20.06
N LEU A 200 -15.50 -8.20 18.93
CA LEU A 200 -14.35 -9.11 18.83
C LEU A 200 -13.01 -8.42 19.12
N GLY A 201 -13.02 -7.14 19.51
CA GLY A 201 -11.81 -6.36 19.76
C GLY A 201 -11.06 -5.97 18.48
N ALA A 202 -11.78 -5.82 17.36
CA ALA A 202 -11.24 -5.33 16.11
C ALA A 202 -11.76 -3.93 15.75
N ASP A 203 -10.89 -3.10 15.17
CA ASP A 203 -11.32 -1.92 14.43
C ASP A 203 -11.33 -2.17 12.91
N VAL A 204 -12.00 -1.29 12.18
CA VAL A 204 -12.08 -1.32 10.71
C VAL A 204 -11.49 -0.02 10.19
N VAL A 205 -10.61 -0.10 9.20
CA VAL A 205 -10.05 1.06 8.51
C VAL A 205 -10.13 0.83 7.01
N GLY A 206 -10.76 1.76 6.30
CA GLY A 206 -10.84 1.74 4.86
C GLY A 206 -9.72 2.54 4.21
N VAL A 207 -9.13 2.02 3.14
CA VAL A 207 -8.04 2.67 2.39
C VAL A 207 -8.43 2.86 0.94
N SER A 208 -8.23 4.07 0.42
CA SER A 208 -8.23 4.31 -1.02
C SER A 208 -7.24 5.41 -1.41
N THR A 209 -6.98 5.58 -2.70
CA THR A 209 -6.15 6.68 -3.23
C THR A 209 -6.91 8.00 -3.35
N GLN A 210 -8.18 8.04 -2.93
CA GLN A 210 -8.96 9.26 -2.91
C GLN A 210 -8.38 10.24 -1.89
N ARG A 211 -8.41 11.53 -2.21
CA ARG A 211 -7.94 12.58 -1.30
C ARG A 211 -8.80 12.61 -0.01
N PRO A 212 -8.27 13.16 1.10
CA PRO A 212 -9.03 13.27 2.35
C PRO A 212 -10.38 13.98 2.20
N ASP A 213 -10.49 15.05 1.40
CA ASP A 213 -11.74 15.77 1.16
C ASP A 213 -12.80 14.89 0.46
N GLN A 214 -12.35 14.04 -0.46
CA GLN A 214 -13.21 13.11 -1.18
C GLN A 214 -13.69 11.97 -0.28
N GLN A 215 -12.82 11.47 0.59
CA GLN A 215 -13.19 10.47 1.58
C GLN A 215 -14.16 11.04 2.62
N ALA A 216 -13.96 12.29 3.06
CA ALA A 216 -14.85 12.96 4.00
C ALA A 216 -16.27 13.10 3.46
N ALA A 217 -16.40 13.49 2.19
CA ALA A 217 -17.70 13.56 1.52
C ALA A 217 -18.39 12.17 1.47
N PHE A 218 -17.62 11.11 1.21
CA PHE A 218 -18.14 9.75 1.18
C PHE A 218 -18.53 9.23 2.57
N VAL A 219 -17.70 9.46 3.60
CA VAL A 219 -18.02 9.12 5.01
C VAL A 219 -19.33 9.77 5.43
N ALA A 220 -19.51 11.06 5.14
CA ALA A 220 -20.73 11.79 5.47
C ALA A 220 -21.95 11.26 4.72
N HIS A 221 -21.80 10.89 3.45
CA HIS A 221 -22.88 10.35 2.63
C HIS A 221 -23.31 8.94 3.07
N ALA A 222 -22.35 8.07 3.37
CA ALA A 222 -22.60 6.67 3.72
C ALA A 222 -22.81 6.44 5.23
N GLY A 223 -22.54 7.42 6.09
CA GLY A 223 -22.70 7.31 7.53
C GLY A 223 -21.73 6.31 8.17
N LEU A 224 -20.47 6.28 7.72
CA LEU A 224 -19.50 5.27 8.17
C LEU A 224 -19.08 5.51 9.63
N PRO A 225 -19.07 4.47 10.50
CA PRO A 225 -18.71 4.59 11.90
C PRO A 225 -17.20 4.43 12.17
N PHE A 226 -16.37 4.39 11.12
CA PHE A 226 -14.95 4.09 11.18
C PHE A 226 -14.13 4.99 10.26
N ASP A 227 -12.81 4.95 10.39
CA ASP A 227 -11.89 5.83 9.67
C ASP A 227 -11.64 5.38 8.22
N LEU A 228 -11.68 6.33 7.29
CA LEU A 228 -11.08 6.20 5.97
C LEU A 228 -9.75 6.96 5.92
N VAL A 229 -8.72 6.32 5.36
CA VAL A 229 -7.39 6.90 5.19
C VAL A 229 -7.00 6.98 3.72
N SER A 230 -6.30 8.05 3.37
CA SER A 230 -5.91 8.38 2.01
C SER A 230 -4.48 7.96 1.73
N ASP A 231 -4.32 7.07 0.76
CA ASP A 231 -3.02 6.73 0.17
C ASP A 231 -2.82 7.47 -1.17
N GLN A 232 -3.23 8.74 -1.25
CA GLN A 232 -3.13 9.56 -2.47
C GLN A 232 -1.68 9.70 -3.00
N ASP A 233 -0.69 9.54 -2.11
CA ASP A 233 0.74 9.59 -2.43
C ASP A 233 1.35 8.19 -2.65
N LEU A 234 0.52 7.14 -2.66
CA LEU A 234 0.86 5.75 -2.99
C LEU A 234 1.94 5.13 -2.08
N GLN A 235 1.98 5.55 -0.81
CA GLN A 235 2.94 5.08 0.17
C GLN A 235 2.67 3.63 0.57
N LEU A 236 1.42 3.32 0.94
CA LEU A 236 1.01 1.97 1.29
C LEU A 236 1.02 1.05 0.07
N ALA A 237 0.57 1.55 -1.09
CA ALA A 237 0.62 0.84 -2.35
C ALA A 237 2.04 0.36 -2.68
N ALA A 238 3.03 1.26 -2.62
CA ALA A 238 4.42 0.93 -2.88
C ALA A 238 5.02 0.03 -1.80
N ALA A 239 4.77 0.33 -0.52
CA ALA A 239 5.33 -0.40 0.61
C ALA A 239 4.94 -1.89 0.61
N LEU A 240 3.66 -2.17 0.37
CA LEU A 240 3.13 -3.55 0.37
C LEU A 240 3.05 -4.16 -1.03
N ARG A 241 3.39 -3.40 -2.08
CA ARG A 241 3.27 -3.82 -3.49
C ARG A 241 1.85 -4.22 -3.85
N LEU A 242 0.88 -3.49 -3.32
CA LEU A 242 -0.54 -3.76 -3.51
C LEU A 242 -0.91 -3.58 -4.99
N PRO A 243 -1.76 -4.45 -5.55
CA PRO A 243 -2.25 -4.31 -6.92
C PRO A 243 -2.99 -2.98 -7.14
N THR A 244 -2.63 -2.29 -8.23
CA THR A 244 -3.21 -1.01 -8.64
C THR A 244 -3.60 -1.03 -10.11
N PHE A 245 -4.45 -0.09 -10.51
CA PHE A 245 -4.77 0.18 -11.90
C PHE A 245 -4.96 1.69 -12.10
N ARG A 246 -4.67 2.17 -13.31
CA ARG A 246 -4.85 3.59 -13.63
C ARG A 246 -6.15 3.80 -14.41
N ALA A 247 -7.10 4.52 -13.81
CA ALA A 247 -8.36 4.88 -14.44
C ALA A 247 -8.64 6.38 -14.34
N SER A 248 -9.07 6.97 -15.46
CA SER A 248 -9.37 8.41 -15.57
C SER A 248 -8.23 9.31 -15.09
N GLY A 249 -6.98 8.90 -15.34
CA GLY A 249 -5.78 9.65 -14.97
C GLY A 249 -5.35 9.55 -13.51
N VAL A 250 -5.98 8.67 -12.72
CA VAL A 250 -5.68 8.47 -11.29
C VAL A 250 -5.34 7.01 -11.03
N ASP A 251 -4.29 6.78 -10.25
CA ASP A 251 -3.93 5.44 -9.77
C ASP A 251 -4.88 5.03 -8.65
N ARG A 252 -5.35 3.78 -8.69
CA ARG A 252 -6.37 3.24 -7.78
C ARG A 252 -6.00 1.84 -7.38
N PHE A 253 -6.41 1.43 -6.20
CA PHE A 253 -6.23 0.04 -5.77
C PHE A 253 -7.19 -0.89 -6.48
N LYS A 254 -6.73 -2.11 -6.76
CA LYS A 254 -7.66 -3.24 -6.93
C LYS A 254 -8.18 -3.65 -5.55
N ARG A 255 -9.43 -4.14 -5.51
CA ARG A 255 -10.12 -4.45 -4.25
C ARG A 255 -9.46 -5.63 -3.53
N GLN A 256 -9.13 -5.44 -2.26
CA GLN A 256 -8.51 -6.45 -1.40
C GLN A 256 -8.67 -6.07 0.08
N SER A 257 -8.56 -7.04 0.98
CA SER A 257 -8.61 -6.77 2.42
C SER A 257 -7.56 -7.56 3.19
N LEU A 258 -7.06 -6.99 4.28
CA LEU A 258 -6.12 -7.62 5.19
C LEU A 258 -6.72 -7.67 6.60
N LEU A 259 -6.56 -8.80 7.28
CA LEU A 259 -6.77 -8.90 8.73
C LEU A 259 -5.43 -8.87 9.43
N VAL A 260 -5.29 -7.96 10.38
CA VAL A 260 -4.03 -7.68 11.08
C VAL A 260 -4.24 -7.92 12.56
N ASP A 261 -3.31 -8.64 13.20
CA ASP A 261 -3.35 -8.90 14.63
C ASP A 261 -2.78 -7.73 15.46
N PRO A 262 -2.88 -7.78 16.81
CA PRO A 262 -2.35 -6.73 17.68
C PRO A 262 -0.85 -6.45 17.55
N ASP A 263 -0.06 -7.39 17.03
CA ASP A 263 1.39 -7.23 16.81
C ASP A 263 1.69 -6.62 15.43
N GLY A 264 0.65 -6.29 14.65
CA GLY A 264 0.78 -5.72 13.31
C GLY A 264 1.06 -6.77 12.23
N MET A 265 0.87 -8.05 12.52
CA MET A 265 1.08 -9.15 11.57
C MET A 265 -0.20 -9.45 10.79
N VAL A 266 -0.06 -9.62 9.47
CA VAL A 266 -1.17 -10.05 8.62
C VAL A 266 -1.50 -11.51 8.90
N ARG A 267 -2.75 -11.79 9.30
CA ARG A 267 -3.26 -13.13 9.59
C ARG A 267 -4.26 -13.65 8.57
N HIS A 268 -4.81 -12.77 7.74
CA HIS A 268 -5.66 -13.16 6.64
C HIS A 268 -5.59 -12.13 5.50
N THR A 269 -5.84 -12.59 4.28
CA THR A 269 -5.80 -11.79 3.05
C THR A 269 -6.97 -12.18 2.17
N GLN A 270 -7.68 -11.21 1.60
CA GLN A 270 -8.75 -11.44 0.63
C GLN A 270 -8.40 -10.77 -0.70
N MET A 271 -8.18 -11.57 -1.74
CA MET A 271 -7.95 -11.16 -3.13
C MET A 271 -8.06 -12.42 -4.01
N PRO A 272 -8.70 -12.36 -5.20
CA PRO A 272 -9.59 -11.30 -5.64
C PRO A 272 -10.90 -11.32 -4.84
N ILE A 273 -11.51 -10.14 -4.66
CA ILE A 273 -12.86 -10.03 -4.10
C ILE A 273 -13.85 -9.85 -5.25
N THR A 274 -14.71 -10.84 -5.46
CA THR A 274 -15.76 -10.84 -6.50
C THR A 274 -17.15 -10.49 -5.94
N ASP A 275 -17.39 -10.79 -4.66
CA ASP A 275 -18.56 -10.37 -3.90
C ASP A 275 -18.13 -9.44 -2.75
N PRO A 276 -18.24 -8.11 -2.93
CA PRO A 276 -17.79 -7.16 -1.93
C PRO A 276 -18.56 -7.27 -0.60
N ALA A 277 -19.86 -7.57 -0.62
CA ALA A 277 -20.63 -7.72 0.61
C ALA A 277 -20.30 -9.04 1.31
N GLY A 278 -20.26 -10.15 0.56
CA GLY A 278 -19.87 -11.45 1.09
C GLY A 278 -18.48 -11.46 1.71
N SER A 279 -17.52 -10.72 1.12
CA SER A 279 -16.17 -10.61 1.68
C SER A 279 -16.12 -10.02 3.09
N VAL A 280 -17.07 -9.15 3.45
CA VAL A 280 -17.16 -8.59 4.81
C VAL A 280 -17.61 -9.65 5.82
N ASP A 281 -18.62 -10.45 5.44
CA ASP A 281 -19.11 -11.55 6.28
C ASP A 281 -18.01 -12.63 6.45
N ASP A 282 -17.30 -12.98 5.37
CA ASP A 282 -16.15 -13.90 5.40
C ASP A 282 -15.01 -13.40 6.32
N MET A 283 -14.74 -12.08 6.28
CA MET A 283 -13.74 -11.45 7.14
C MET A 283 -14.14 -11.53 8.62
N LEU A 284 -15.42 -11.30 8.93
CA LEU A 284 -15.94 -11.41 10.28
C LEU A 284 -15.90 -12.85 10.81
N GLU A 285 -16.25 -13.84 9.98
CA GLU A 285 -16.16 -15.26 10.33
C GLU A 285 -14.71 -15.69 10.59
N THR A 286 -13.78 -15.21 9.75
CA THR A 286 -12.35 -15.47 9.90
C THR A 286 -11.82 -14.87 11.21
N LEU A 287 -12.15 -13.62 11.51
CA LEU A 287 -11.76 -12.97 12.77
C LEU A 287 -12.33 -13.74 13.98
N THR A 288 -13.61 -14.11 13.94
CA THR A 288 -14.25 -14.89 15.01
C THR A 288 -13.46 -16.17 15.28
N SER A 289 -13.14 -16.92 14.23
CA SER A 289 -12.36 -18.16 14.33
C SER A 289 -10.96 -17.96 14.92
N LEU A 290 -10.29 -16.86 14.58
CA LEU A 290 -8.95 -16.55 15.09
C LEU A 290 -8.95 -16.07 16.55
N VAL A 291 -9.98 -15.33 16.96
CA VAL A 291 -10.15 -14.86 18.34
C VAL A 291 -10.55 -16.01 19.27
N GLU A 292 -11.36 -16.94 18.79
CA GLU A 292 -11.83 -18.09 19.57
C GLU A 292 -10.84 -19.28 19.58
N ALA A 293 -9.82 -19.26 18.71
CA ALA A 293 -8.80 -20.31 18.69
C ALA A 293 -8.06 -20.36 20.04
N PRO A 294 -7.93 -21.54 20.68
CA PRO A 294 -7.17 -21.66 21.91
C PRO A 294 -5.71 -21.28 21.66
N ALA A 295 -5.12 -20.49 22.55
CA ALA A 295 -3.69 -20.19 22.54
C ALA A 295 -2.92 -21.51 22.66
N GLY A 296 -2.45 -22.03 21.52
CA GLY A 296 -1.66 -23.25 21.40
C GLY A 296 -0.20 -23.05 21.80
#